data_AF-A0AA92DQU1-F1
#
_entry.id   AF-A0AA92DQU1-F1
#
_cell.length_a   1.000
_cell.length_b   1.000
_cell.length_c   1.000
_cell.angle_alpha   90.00
_cell.angle_beta   90.00
_cell.angle_gamma   90.00
#
_symmetry.space_group_name_H-M   'P 1'
#
loop_
_entity.id
_entity.type
_entity.pdbx_description
1 polymer ?
#
loop_
_entity_poly.entity_id
_entity_poly.type
_entity_poly.pdbx_seq_one_letter_code
_entity_poly.pdbx_strand_id
1 'polypeptide(L)'
;MHGIILADAALADIDALIGRHAPDVMVVRVAADEDALGLLADALEAARDAGPAAVHLIAHGAPGVVKLGATPLDTSALFDRRWPDATGCEILIHACDVGAGHNGRRFVERLAAVTGARVAAASHPVGNPGGLADQGASWDLDVVTGPILAARPFAGAEAWPHRLGYSGTATSGNDTLIGDNGGNTINGLAGNDSIVGGTGNDSLIGGLGDDTLVGGGNSGQAAGDTMNGGLGADHYVGGSGFNIVTYENATTGITLDLTNGANNTGEAA
;
A
#
# COMPACT_ATOMS: atom_id res chain seq x y z
N MET A 1 22.61 14.83 0.64
CA MET A 1 21.34 15.29 1.22
C MET A 1 21.06 14.31 2.33
N HIS A 2 20.98 14.76 3.59
CA HIS A 2 20.71 13.84 4.71
C HIS A 2 19.25 13.37 4.62
N GLY A 3 19.00 12.10 4.89
CA GLY A 3 17.66 11.52 4.83
C GLY A 3 17.13 11.17 6.21
N ILE A 4 15.83 11.40 6.43
CA ILE A 4 15.12 10.89 7.60
C ILE A 4 13.94 10.07 7.08
N ILE A 5 13.83 8.81 7.47
CA ILE A 5 12.64 7.99 7.25
C ILE A 5 11.77 8.05 8.49
N LEU A 6 10.52 8.45 8.32
CA LEU A 6 9.44 8.20 9.28
C LEU A 6 8.60 7.05 8.73
N ALA A 7 8.72 5.88 9.34
CA ALA A 7 8.03 4.67 8.90
C ALA A 7 6.95 4.28 9.90
N ASP A 8 5.74 4.05 9.41
CA ASP A 8 4.65 3.52 10.22
C ASP A 8 5.02 2.10 10.70
N ALA A 9 5.08 1.91 12.02
CA ALA A 9 5.40 0.62 12.62
C ALA A 9 4.28 -0.42 12.43
N ALA A 10 3.08 0.00 12.05
CA ALA A 10 1.96 -0.88 11.72
C ALA A 10 2.13 -1.56 10.34
N LEU A 11 3.04 -1.08 9.50
CA LEU A 11 3.34 -1.73 8.22
C LEU A 11 4.03 -3.08 8.47
N ALA A 12 3.41 -4.17 8.01
CA ALA A 12 4.02 -5.49 8.04
C ALA A 12 5.35 -5.50 7.28
N ASP A 13 6.34 -6.24 7.81
CA ASP A 13 7.68 -6.41 7.24
C ASP A 13 8.43 -5.11 6.89
N ILE A 14 8.02 -3.98 7.48
CA ILE A 14 8.66 -2.67 7.26
C ILE A 14 10.15 -2.71 7.60
N ASP A 15 10.57 -3.55 8.55
CA ASP A 15 11.96 -3.76 8.94
C ASP A 15 12.82 -4.30 7.78
N ALA A 16 12.24 -5.11 6.89
CA ALA A 16 12.93 -5.63 5.71
C ALA A 16 13.17 -4.57 4.63
N LEU A 17 12.29 -3.56 4.55
CA LEU A 17 12.44 -2.42 3.65
C LEU A 17 13.40 -1.37 4.22
N ILE A 18 13.12 -0.89 5.44
CA ILE A 18 13.94 0.15 6.06
C ILE A 18 15.34 -0.37 6.32
N GLY A 19 15.55 -1.66 6.63
CA GLY A 19 16.89 -2.25 6.77
C GLY A 19 17.78 -2.15 5.52
N ARG A 20 17.23 -1.75 4.36
CA ARG A 20 17.96 -1.46 3.11
C ARG A 20 18.24 0.04 2.91
N HIS A 21 18.07 0.86 3.95
CA HIS A 21 18.31 2.30 3.90
C HIS A 21 19.80 2.63 3.68
N ALA A 22 20.09 3.78 3.11
CA ALA A 22 21.48 4.25 2.98
C ALA A 22 22.08 4.56 4.37
N PRO A 23 23.39 4.34 4.62
CA PRO A 23 23.98 4.44 5.96
C PRO A 23 23.85 5.81 6.64
N ASP A 24 23.66 6.89 5.87
CA ASP A 24 23.50 8.27 6.32
C ASP A 24 22.03 8.68 6.52
N VAL A 25 21.08 7.75 6.34
CA VAL A 25 19.65 7.94 6.57
C VAL A 25 19.29 7.54 8.00
N MET A 26 18.69 8.46 8.75
CA MET A 26 18.11 8.18 10.06
C MET A 26 16.73 7.54 9.90
N VAL A 27 16.44 6.49 10.67
CA VAL A 27 15.13 5.83 10.65
C VAL A 27 14.43 6.02 11.99
N VAL A 28 13.20 6.51 11.93
CA VAL A 28 12.28 6.64 13.08
C VAL A 28 11.06 5.78 12.79
N ARG A 29 10.79 4.82 13.67
CA ARG A 29 9.55 4.04 13.64
C ARG A 29 8.49 4.81 14.41
N VAL A 30 7.32 4.99 13.80
CA VAL A 30 6.19 5.68 14.41
C VAL A 30 5.19 4.62 14.85
N ALA A 31 5.02 4.45 16.16
CA ALA A 31 4.04 3.54 16.72
C ALA A 31 2.61 4.04 16.53
N ALA A 32 1.64 3.12 16.55
CA ALA A 32 0.23 3.41 16.28
C ALA A 32 -0.40 4.43 17.25
N ASP A 33 0.18 4.64 18.44
CA ASP A 33 -0.27 5.58 19.45
C ASP A 33 0.59 6.87 19.53
N GLU A 34 1.62 7.02 18.69
CA GLU A 34 2.51 8.18 18.69
C GLU A 34 1.97 9.38 17.87
N ASP A 35 2.35 10.59 18.30
CA ASP A 35 2.09 11.83 17.55
C ASP A 35 3.03 11.94 16.33
N ALA A 36 2.63 11.31 15.23
CA ALA A 36 3.32 11.36 13.96
C ALA A 36 3.56 12.79 13.45
N LEU A 37 2.63 13.70 13.72
CA LEU A 37 2.74 15.09 13.29
C LEU A 37 3.83 15.85 14.07
N GLY A 38 3.99 15.52 15.36
CA GLY A 38 5.10 16.02 16.18
C GLY A 38 6.44 15.50 15.68
N LEU A 39 6.53 14.18 15.44
CA LEU A 39 7.73 13.56 14.87
C LEU A 39 8.11 14.12 13.50
N LEU A 40 7.12 14.44 12.66
CA LEU A 40 7.36 15.11 11.37
C LEU A 40 7.88 16.54 11.57
N ALA A 41 7.33 17.31 12.49
CA ALA A 41 7.83 18.65 12.79
C ALA A 41 9.29 18.59 13.28
N ASP A 42 9.60 17.69 14.22
CA ASP A 42 10.95 17.51 14.75
C ASP A 42 11.92 17.05 13.66
N ALA A 43 11.49 16.15 12.77
CA ALA A 43 12.29 15.69 11.63
C ALA A 43 12.58 16.84 10.65
N LEU A 44 11.62 17.73 10.39
CA LEU A 44 11.81 18.89 9.52
C LEU A 44 12.75 19.94 10.12
N GLU A 45 12.70 20.16 11.44
CA GLU A 45 13.65 21.02 12.12
C GLU A 45 15.07 20.45 12.08
N ALA A 46 15.22 19.16 12.40
CA ALA A 46 16.50 18.46 12.33
C ALA A 46 17.07 18.46 10.89
N ALA A 47 16.19 18.24 9.89
CA ALA A 47 16.53 18.30 8.48
C ALA A 47 17.06 19.70 8.10
N ARG A 48 16.37 20.77 8.47
CA ARG A 48 16.83 22.14 8.17
C ARG A 48 18.20 22.43 8.79
N ASP A 49 18.39 22.09 10.06
CA ASP A 49 19.56 22.49 10.82
C ASP A 49 20.83 21.74 10.38
N ALA A 50 20.69 20.53 9.82
CA ALA A 50 21.79 19.74 9.25
C ALA A 50 22.14 20.11 7.79
N GLY A 51 21.39 21.02 7.15
CA GLY A 51 21.47 21.33 5.72
C GLY A 51 20.42 20.58 4.89
N PRO A 52 20.22 20.91 3.59
CA PRO A 52 19.09 20.39 2.81
C PRO A 52 19.00 18.87 2.93
N ALA A 53 17.82 18.43 3.36
CA ALA A 53 17.54 17.08 3.79
C ALA A 53 16.14 16.67 3.34
N ALA A 54 15.97 15.37 3.18
CA ALA A 54 14.74 14.76 2.71
C ALA A 54 14.10 14.00 3.87
N VAL A 55 12.83 14.30 4.15
CA VAL A 55 12.00 13.52 5.06
C VAL A 55 11.12 12.61 4.22
N HIS A 56 11.31 11.31 4.37
CA HIS A 56 10.58 10.27 3.68
C HIS A 56 9.52 9.70 4.61
N LEU A 57 8.25 9.81 4.23
CA LEU A 57 7.15 9.16 4.95
C LEU A 57 6.89 7.80 4.29
N ILE A 58 6.89 6.72 5.06
CA ILE A 58 6.50 5.38 4.60
C ILE A 58 5.28 4.95 5.41
N ALA A 59 4.13 4.91 4.75
CA ALA A 59 2.84 4.80 5.42
C ALA A 59 1.78 4.26 4.47
N HIS A 60 0.62 3.91 5.02
CA HIS A 60 -0.60 3.77 4.22
C HIS A 60 -1.12 5.14 3.79
N GLY A 61 -1.84 5.19 2.67
CA GLY A 61 -2.35 6.43 2.10
C GLY A 61 -3.78 6.34 1.59
N ALA A 62 -4.37 7.52 1.37
CA ALA A 62 -5.59 7.75 0.61
C ALA A 62 -5.55 9.19 0.06
N PRO A 63 -6.42 9.58 -0.89
CA PRO A 63 -6.43 10.94 -1.45
C PRO A 63 -6.42 12.05 -0.39
N GLY A 64 -5.27 12.72 -0.24
CA GLY A 64 -5.04 13.81 0.71
C GLY A 64 -4.83 13.41 2.17
N VAL A 65 -4.55 12.13 2.44
CA VAL A 65 -4.37 11.58 3.80
C VAL A 65 -3.17 10.64 3.85
N VAL A 66 -2.23 10.88 4.77
CA VAL A 66 -1.19 9.92 5.15
C VAL A 66 -1.57 9.30 6.49
N LYS A 67 -1.69 7.97 6.54
CA LYS A 67 -2.02 7.24 7.77
C LYS A 67 -0.70 6.85 8.45
N LEU A 68 -0.28 7.64 9.44
CA LEU A 68 0.96 7.45 10.18
C LEU A 68 0.70 7.70 11.66
N GLY A 69 0.99 6.71 12.51
CA GLY A 69 0.77 6.80 13.96
C GLY A 69 -0.70 7.03 14.34
N ALA A 70 -0.93 7.73 15.45
CA ALA A 70 -2.28 7.86 16.03
C ALA A 70 -3.22 8.80 15.27
N THR A 71 -2.68 9.83 14.63
CA THR A 71 -3.46 10.87 13.93
C THR A 71 -3.03 10.95 12.48
N PRO A 72 -3.94 10.73 11.51
CA PRO A 72 -3.62 10.90 10.11
C PRO A 72 -3.14 12.32 9.79
N LEU A 73 -2.14 12.43 8.94
CA LEU A 73 -1.71 13.69 8.35
C LEU A 73 -2.61 14.01 7.16
N ASP A 74 -3.56 14.91 7.37
CA ASP A 74 -4.49 15.42 6.35
C ASP A 74 -4.56 16.95 6.38
N THR A 75 -5.38 17.56 5.52
CA THR A 75 -5.48 19.03 5.50
C THR A 75 -5.98 19.66 6.79
N SER A 76 -6.77 18.94 7.61
CA SER A 76 -7.29 19.45 8.89
C SER A 76 -6.16 19.49 9.92
N ALA A 77 -5.36 18.42 10.01
CA ALA A 77 -4.19 18.32 10.86
C ALA A 77 -3.15 19.43 10.58
N LEU A 78 -3.09 19.94 9.34
CA LEU A 78 -2.21 21.06 8.98
C LEU A 78 -2.64 22.41 9.56
N PHE A 79 -3.91 22.58 9.96
CA PHE A 79 -4.40 23.82 10.58
C PHE A 79 -4.22 23.85 12.10
N ASP A 80 -4.26 22.68 12.75
CA ASP A 80 -4.32 22.58 14.21
C ASP A 80 -2.95 22.74 14.88
N ARG A 81 -1.86 22.86 14.10
CA ARG A 81 -0.51 23.06 14.64
C ARG A 81 0.33 24.03 13.83
N ARG A 82 1.32 24.61 14.49
CA ARG A 82 2.35 25.42 13.84
C ARG A 82 3.46 24.51 13.33
N TRP A 83 3.78 24.64 12.04
CA TRP A 83 4.86 23.89 11.40
C TRP A 83 6.16 24.71 11.38
N PRO A 84 7.33 24.04 11.47
CA PRO A 84 8.61 24.71 11.27
C PRO A 84 8.75 25.18 9.82
N ASP A 85 9.49 26.28 9.63
CA ASP A 85 10.00 26.63 8.32
C ASP A 85 11.09 25.62 7.94
N ALA A 86 10.81 24.83 6.91
CA ALA A 86 11.63 23.80 6.33
C ALA A 86 12.00 24.17 4.87
N THR A 87 12.10 25.47 4.56
CA THR A 87 12.58 25.96 3.27
C THR A 87 13.92 25.31 2.92
N GLY A 88 13.98 24.68 1.75
CA GLY A 88 15.15 23.94 1.27
C GLY A 88 15.13 22.44 1.58
N CYS A 89 14.20 21.96 2.41
CA CYS A 89 13.95 20.53 2.62
C CYS A 89 12.97 19.97 1.59
N GLU A 90 12.95 18.63 1.50
CA GLU A 90 12.01 17.87 0.69
C GLU A 90 11.21 16.91 1.57
N ILE A 91 9.90 16.80 1.33
CA ILE A 91 9.02 15.81 1.94
C ILE A 91 8.57 14.85 0.84
N LEU A 92 8.99 13.59 0.94
CA LEU A 92 8.67 12.55 -0.04
C LEU A 92 7.73 11.53 0.60
N ILE A 93 6.49 11.48 0.11
CA ILE A 93 5.41 10.71 0.72
C ILE A 93 5.23 9.40 -0.06
N HIS A 94 5.77 8.32 0.50
CA HIS A 94 5.61 6.95 0.01
C HIS A 94 4.38 6.32 0.66
N ALA A 95 3.20 6.69 0.15
CA ALA A 95 1.92 6.19 0.60
C ALA A 95 0.92 6.23 -0.57
N CYS A 96 0.08 5.19 -0.69
CA CYS A 96 -0.82 5.03 -1.84
C CYS A 96 -1.76 6.23 -2.02
N ASP A 97 -1.87 6.70 -3.25
CA ASP A 97 -2.90 7.65 -3.72
C ASP A 97 -2.97 8.99 -2.98
N VAL A 98 -1.97 9.35 -2.17
CA VAL A 98 -1.98 10.59 -1.39
C VAL A 98 -2.11 11.83 -2.27
N GLY A 99 -1.47 11.83 -3.43
CA GLY A 99 -1.53 12.89 -4.43
C GLY A 99 -2.77 12.85 -5.32
N ALA A 100 -3.61 11.80 -5.23
CA ALA A 100 -4.67 11.56 -6.20
C ALA A 100 -5.83 12.58 -6.10
N GLY A 101 -6.38 12.92 -7.26
CA GLY A 101 -7.58 13.76 -7.38
C GLY A 101 -7.41 15.21 -6.92
N HIS A 102 -8.53 15.87 -6.62
CA HIS A 102 -8.51 17.25 -6.12
C HIS A 102 -8.00 17.35 -4.69
N ASN A 103 -8.42 16.42 -3.82
CA ASN A 103 -8.06 16.41 -2.41
C ASN A 103 -6.56 16.18 -2.21
N GLY A 104 -5.96 15.24 -2.95
CA GLY A 104 -4.53 14.96 -2.86
C GLY A 104 -3.66 16.13 -3.28
N ARG A 105 -3.96 16.76 -4.42
CA ARG A 105 -3.24 17.97 -4.85
C ARG A 105 -3.35 19.12 -3.85
N ARG A 106 -4.56 19.37 -3.32
CA ARG A 106 -4.79 20.40 -2.30
C ARG A 106 -3.99 20.12 -1.02
N PHE A 107 -3.92 18.86 -0.60
CA PHE A 107 -3.13 18.44 0.55
C PHE A 107 -1.63 18.69 0.33
N VAL A 108 -1.08 18.23 -0.80
CA VAL A 108 0.34 18.38 -1.15
C VAL A 108 0.74 19.85 -1.26
N GLU A 109 -0.06 20.68 -1.93
CA GLU A 109 0.14 22.13 -2.03
C GLU A 109 0.08 22.81 -0.66
N ARG A 110 -0.87 22.39 0.20
CA ARG A 110 -1.03 22.98 1.54
C ARG A 110 0.14 22.62 2.45
N LEU A 111 0.58 21.36 2.43
CA LEU A 111 1.73 20.92 3.22
C LEU A 111 2.99 21.70 2.82
N ALA A 112 3.22 21.89 1.52
CA ALA A 112 4.31 22.71 1.03
C ALA A 112 4.18 24.18 1.49
N ALA A 113 2.97 24.74 1.45
CA ALA A 113 2.74 26.12 1.85
C ALA A 113 2.94 26.37 3.36
N VAL A 114 2.57 25.42 4.22
CA VAL A 114 2.71 25.59 5.69
C VAL A 114 4.11 25.27 6.20
N THR A 115 4.88 24.45 5.48
CA THR A 115 6.26 24.07 5.85
C THR A 115 7.34 24.81 5.07
N GLY A 116 7.05 25.33 3.88
CA GLY A 116 8.07 25.85 2.95
C GLY A 116 8.89 24.77 2.23
N ALA A 117 8.68 23.48 2.55
CA ALA A 117 9.36 22.38 1.89
C ALA A 117 8.78 22.11 0.49
N ARG A 118 9.58 21.50 -0.38
CA ARG A 118 9.04 20.87 -1.61
C ARG A 118 8.46 19.52 -1.23
N VAL A 119 7.28 19.21 -1.76
CA VAL A 119 6.54 18.00 -1.41
C VAL A 119 6.31 17.18 -2.67
N ALA A 120 6.48 15.87 -2.54
CA ALA A 120 6.18 14.88 -3.56
C ALA A 120 5.32 13.75 -2.97
N ALA A 121 4.31 13.31 -3.70
CA ALA A 121 3.43 12.20 -3.33
C ALA A 121 3.01 11.40 -4.57
N ALA A 122 2.62 10.14 -4.39
CA ALA A 122 2.07 9.32 -5.46
C ALA A 122 0.57 9.58 -5.65
N SER A 123 0.12 9.71 -6.89
CA SER A 123 -1.30 9.70 -7.28
C SER A 123 -1.85 8.30 -7.57
N HIS A 124 -0.98 7.31 -7.41
CA HIS A 124 -1.19 5.91 -7.72
C HIS A 124 -0.72 5.06 -6.53
N PRO A 125 -0.87 3.74 -6.61
CA PRO A 125 -0.40 2.89 -5.54
C PRO A 125 1.12 2.88 -5.41
N VAL A 126 1.60 2.71 -4.18
CA VAL A 126 3.03 2.67 -3.87
C VAL A 126 3.46 1.26 -3.49
N GLY A 127 4.51 0.74 -4.12
CA GLY A 127 5.09 -0.57 -3.80
C GLY A 127 5.31 -1.45 -5.03
N ASN A 128 5.27 -2.77 -4.81
CA ASN A 128 5.45 -3.76 -5.87
C ASN A 128 4.20 -3.83 -6.77
N PRO A 129 4.34 -3.83 -8.11
CA PRO A 129 3.22 -4.11 -9.01
C PRO A 129 2.73 -5.56 -8.99
N GLY A 130 3.46 -6.47 -8.31
CA GLY A 130 2.96 -7.79 -7.93
C GLY A 130 2.60 -8.67 -9.12
N GLY A 131 3.57 -9.02 -9.99
CA GLY A 131 3.46 -10.09 -11.00
C GLY A 131 2.38 -9.95 -12.10
N LEU A 132 1.38 -9.11 -11.90
CA LEU A 132 0.31 -8.76 -12.83
C LEU A 132 0.67 -7.39 -13.42
N ALA A 133 0.89 -7.35 -14.73
CA ALA A 133 1.51 -6.23 -15.45
C ALA A 133 0.73 -4.89 -15.36
N ASP A 134 -0.51 -4.88 -14.85
CA ASP A 134 -1.46 -3.78 -14.97
C ASP A 134 -1.86 -3.12 -13.63
N GLN A 135 -1.15 -3.37 -12.52
CA GLN A 135 -1.56 -2.84 -11.20
C GLN A 135 -1.13 -1.41 -10.88
N GLY A 136 -0.38 -0.73 -11.77
CA GLY A 136 -0.02 0.69 -11.65
C GLY A 136 0.80 1.07 -10.41
N ALA A 137 1.20 0.11 -9.57
CA ALA A 137 1.98 0.37 -8.38
C ALA A 137 3.45 0.62 -8.74
N SER A 138 4.00 1.71 -8.21
CA SER A 138 5.42 2.04 -8.38
C SER A 138 5.92 2.83 -7.17
N TRP A 139 7.22 3.09 -7.12
CA TRP A 139 7.81 3.98 -6.11
C TRP A 139 7.97 5.42 -6.61
N ASP A 140 7.36 5.75 -7.75
CA ASP A 140 7.43 7.08 -8.32
C ASP A 140 6.48 8.02 -7.57
N LEU A 141 6.88 9.29 -7.46
CA LEU A 141 6.09 10.35 -6.83
C LEU A 141 5.81 11.40 -7.90
N ASP A 142 4.64 11.32 -8.50
CA ASP A 142 4.24 12.07 -9.70
C ASP A 142 3.53 13.40 -9.38
N VAL A 143 3.06 13.58 -8.14
CA VAL A 143 2.47 14.85 -7.69
C VAL A 143 3.49 15.63 -6.88
N VAL A 144 4.05 16.67 -7.50
CA VAL A 144 5.15 17.47 -6.94
C VAL A 144 4.83 18.96 -6.86
N THR A 145 5.31 19.65 -5.82
CA THR A 145 5.21 21.12 -5.70
C THR A 145 6.42 21.87 -6.26
N GLY A 146 7.44 21.14 -6.71
CA GLY A 146 8.65 21.67 -7.33
C GLY A 146 9.66 20.57 -7.66
N PRO A 147 10.86 20.91 -8.17
CA PRO A 147 11.88 19.93 -8.52
C PRO A 147 12.35 19.11 -7.32
N ILE A 148 12.33 17.79 -7.41
CA ILE A 148 12.79 16.88 -6.35
C ILE A 148 14.23 16.44 -6.66
N LEU A 149 15.12 16.58 -5.68
CA LEU A 149 16.55 16.30 -5.80
C LEU A 149 16.96 15.07 -4.98
N ALA A 150 16.19 14.72 -3.95
CA ALA A 150 16.45 13.55 -3.12
C ALA A 150 16.30 12.26 -3.94
N ALA A 151 17.25 11.36 -3.78
CA ALA A 151 17.08 9.98 -4.20
C ALA A 151 16.13 9.24 -3.24
N ARG A 152 15.60 8.10 -3.69
CA ARG A 152 14.87 7.18 -2.81
C ARG A 152 15.77 6.73 -1.65
N PRO A 153 15.20 6.52 -0.43
CA PRO A 153 16.02 6.38 0.76
C PRO A 153 16.47 4.93 1.03
N PHE A 154 16.01 3.96 0.21
CA PHE A 154 16.33 2.54 0.27
C PHE A 154 16.67 1.97 -1.12
N ALA A 155 17.59 1.01 -1.16
CA ALA A 155 17.98 0.32 -2.39
C ALA A 155 17.11 -0.92 -2.69
N GLY A 156 16.81 -1.17 -3.96
CA GLY A 156 16.06 -2.35 -4.40
C GLY A 156 14.62 -2.39 -3.92
N ALA A 157 13.96 -1.22 -3.84
CA ALA A 157 12.56 -1.07 -3.47
C ALA A 157 11.63 -1.87 -4.39
N GLU A 158 12.03 -2.02 -5.66
CA GLU A 158 11.31 -2.79 -6.67
C GLU A 158 11.28 -4.30 -6.37
N ALA A 159 12.24 -4.78 -5.57
CA ALA A 159 12.33 -6.17 -5.12
C ALA A 159 11.68 -6.39 -3.74
N TRP A 160 11.12 -5.35 -3.12
CA TRP A 160 10.28 -5.53 -1.94
C TRP A 160 8.88 -5.95 -2.42
N PRO A 161 8.34 -7.10 -1.98
CA PRO A 161 7.14 -7.68 -2.60
C PRO A 161 5.81 -7.01 -2.21
N HIS A 162 5.83 -5.94 -1.41
CA HIS A 162 4.64 -5.41 -0.74
C HIS A 162 4.12 -4.10 -1.35
N ARG A 163 2.85 -3.80 -1.07
CA ARG A 163 2.14 -2.59 -1.52
C ARG A 163 1.58 -1.83 -0.31
N LEU A 164 1.67 -0.51 -0.31
CA LEU A 164 1.34 0.33 0.85
C LEU A 164 -0.16 0.69 0.94
N GLY A 165 -1.11 -0.12 0.44
CA GLY A 165 -2.55 0.17 0.63
C GLY A 165 -3.53 -0.54 -0.31
N TYR A 166 -4.79 -0.58 0.13
CA TYR A 166 -5.96 -1.19 -0.53
C TYR A 166 -6.48 -0.30 -1.67
N SER A 167 -6.96 -0.88 -2.76
CA SER A 167 -7.54 -0.15 -3.89
C SER A 167 -8.68 -0.93 -4.57
N GLY A 168 -9.73 -0.23 -4.97
CA GLY A 168 -10.90 -0.78 -5.68
C GLY A 168 -12.21 -0.59 -4.91
N THR A 169 -13.31 -0.35 -5.63
CA THR A 169 -14.67 -0.41 -5.07
C THR A 169 -15.41 -1.52 -5.78
N ALA A 170 -15.92 -2.50 -5.04
CA ALA A 170 -16.71 -3.56 -5.63
C ALA A 170 -18.05 -3.03 -6.17
N THR A 171 -18.43 -3.49 -7.34
CA THR A 171 -19.64 -3.14 -8.08
C THR A 171 -20.30 -4.41 -8.61
N SER A 172 -21.27 -4.29 -9.52
CA SER A 172 -21.86 -5.45 -10.19
C SER A 172 -21.25 -5.68 -11.58
N GLY A 173 -20.08 -5.10 -11.85
CA GLY A 173 -19.33 -5.28 -13.08
C GLY A 173 -17.91 -5.73 -12.76
N ASN A 174 -17.08 -5.87 -13.78
CA ASN A 174 -15.73 -6.38 -13.63
C ASN A 174 -14.84 -5.35 -12.90
N ASP A 175 -14.37 -5.71 -11.72
CA ASP A 175 -13.58 -4.86 -10.86
C ASP A 175 -12.15 -5.38 -10.68
N THR A 176 -11.27 -4.47 -10.25
CA THR A 176 -9.93 -4.80 -9.78
C THR A 176 -9.83 -4.36 -8.33
N LEU A 177 -9.76 -5.33 -7.43
CA LEU A 177 -9.75 -5.13 -5.99
C LEU A 177 -8.43 -5.64 -5.43
N ILE A 178 -7.73 -4.80 -4.68
CA ILE A 178 -6.39 -5.09 -4.20
C ILE A 178 -6.31 -4.74 -2.73
N GLY A 179 -5.90 -5.70 -1.92
CA GLY A 179 -5.67 -5.58 -0.49
C GLY A 179 -4.41 -4.81 -0.13
N ASP A 180 -4.23 -4.59 1.16
CA ASP A 180 -3.05 -3.98 1.74
C ASP A 180 -2.17 -5.03 2.44
N ASN A 181 -1.50 -4.62 3.51
CA ASN A 181 -0.57 -5.47 4.25
C ASN A 181 -1.21 -6.07 5.53
N GLY A 182 -2.50 -5.81 5.76
CA GLY A 182 -3.27 -6.41 6.84
C GLY A 182 -4.08 -7.61 6.33
N GLY A 183 -4.70 -8.36 7.25
CA GLY A 183 -5.70 -9.35 6.86
C GLY A 183 -6.94 -8.66 6.31
N ASN A 184 -7.16 -8.76 5.00
CA ASN A 184 -8.26 -8.11 4.30
C ASN A 184 -9.47 -9.04 4.17
N THR A 185 -10.65 -8.44 4.04
CA THR A 185 -11.86 -9.13 3.60
C THR A 185 -12.35 -8.41 2.35
N ILE A 186 -12.21 -9.05 1.19
CA ILE A 186 -12.52 -8.48 -0.11
C ILE A 186 -13.63 -9.30 -0.76
N ASN A 187 -14.67 -8.64 -1.25
CA ASN A 187 -15.81 -9.26 -1.92
C ASN A 187 -16.05 -8.56 -3.27
N GLY A 188 -15.83 -9.28 -4.37
CA GLY A 188 -15.97 -8.82 -5.76
C GLY A 188 -17.40 -8.52 -6.17
N LEU A 189 -18.35 -9.27 -5.60
CA LEU A 189 -19.79 -9.24 -5.88
C LEU A 189 -20.16 -9.94 -7.19
N ALA A 190 -20.34 -9.22 -8.29
CA ALA A 190 -20.77 -9.81 -9.55
C ALA A 190 -19.99 -9.16 -10.68
N GLY A 191 -19.66 -9.93 -11.72
CA GLY A 191 -18.69 -9.53 -12.72
C GLY A 191 -17.53 -10.50 -12.73
N ASN A 192 -16.61 -10.34 -13.69
CA ASN A 192 -15.36 -11.10 -13.70
C ASN A 192 -14.28 -10.23 -13.06
N ASP A 193 -14.02 -10.48 -11.78
CA ASP A 193 -13.21 -9.65 -10.92
C ASP A 193 -11.76 -10.14 -10.84
N SER A 194 -10.83 -9.19 -10.67
CA SER A 194 -9.43 -9.48 -10.33
C SER A 194 -9.18 -9.04 -8.89
N ILE A 195 -9.09 -10.00 -7.98
CA ILE A 195 -8.92 -9.77 -6.55
C ILE A 195 -7.51 -10.18 -6.13
N VAL A 196 -6.78 -9.29 -5.46
CA VAL A 196 -5.45 -9.55 -4.91
C VAL A 196 -5.47 -9.27 -3.42
N GLY A 197 -5.15 -10.25 -2.57
CA GLY A 197 -5.17 -10.10 -1.11
C GLY A 197 -4.03 -9.23 -0.57
N GLY A 198 -2.84 -9.33 -1.18
CA GLY A 198 -1.67 -8.60 -0.69
C GLY A 198 -0.88 -9.45 0.30
N THR A 199 -0.51 -8.91 1.45
CA THR A 199 0.14 -9.72 2.51
C THR A 199 -0.71 -9.69 3.75
N GLY A 200 -0.82 -10.80 4.46
CA GLY A 200 -1.76 -10.91 5.58
C GLY A 200 -2.33 -12.31 5.61
N ASN A 201 -3.42 -12.50 6.36
CA ASN A 201 -4.29 -13.65 6.13
C ASN A 201 -5.60 -13.09 5.59
N ASP A 202 -5.80 -13.23 4.30
CA ASP A 202 -6.90 -12.60 3.58
C ASP A 202 -8.10 -13.52 3.43
N SER A 203 -9.28 -12.93 3.34
CA SER A 203 -10.53 -13.58 2.97
C SER A 203 -11.01 -12.97 1.66
N LEU A 204 -10.77 -13.68 0.56
CA LEU A 204 -11.09 -13.24 -0.80
C LEU A 204 -12.35 -13.96 -1.29
N ILE A 205 -13.36 -13.18 -1.68
CA ILE A 205 -14.63 -13.67 -2.22
C ILE A 205 -14.80 -13.08 -3.62
N GLY A 206 -14.84 -13.92 -4.65
CA GLY A 206 -15.09 -13.52 -6.04
C GLY A 206 -16.55 -13.07 -6.20
N GLY A 207 -17.45 -14.05 -6.23
CA GLY A 207 -18.89 -13.82 -6.21
C GLY A 207 -19.58 -14.50 -7.38
N LEU A 208 -20.20 -13.72 -8.28
CA LEU A 208 -20.79 -14.24 -9.51
C LEU A 208 -19.93 -13.85 -10.71
N GLY A 209 -19.46 -14.80 -11.49
CA GLY A 209 -18.65 -14.55 -12.67
C GLY A 209 -17.39 -15.39 -12.65
N ASP A 210 -16.55 -15.23 -13.68
CA ASP A 210 -15.28 -15.94 -13.75
C ASP A 210 -14.19 -15.06 -13.14
N ASP A 211 -13.89 -15.29 -11.87
CA ASP A 211 -13.02 -14.41 -11.07
C ASP A 211 -11.57 -14.90 -11.04
N THR A 212 -10.64 -13.99 -10.78
CA THR A 212 -9.25 -14.30 -10.48
C THR A 212 -8.91 -13.85 -9.07
N LEU A 213 -8.67 -14.80 -8.18
CA LEU A 213 -8.33 -14.58 -6.78
C LEU A 213 -6.85 -14.90 -6.56
N VAL A 214 -6.07 -13.88 -6.24
CA VAL A 214 -4.65 -13.99 -5.91
C VAL A 214 -4.52 -13.69 -4.42
N GLY A 215 -4.07 -14.66 -3.62
CA GLY A 215 -3.65 -14.41 -2.24
C GLY A 215 -2.36 -13.59 -2.21
N GLY A 216 -1.48 -13.86 -1.26
CA GLY A 216 -0.12 -13.36 -1.43
C GLY A 216 0.96 -13.83 -0.46
N GLY A 217 1.70 -12.84 0.03
CA GLY A 217 3.00 -13.02 0.67
C GLY A 217 2.88 -13.36 2.15
N ASN A 218 2.62 -14.62 2.49
CA ASN A 218 2.39 -15.08 3.86
C ASN A 218 3.68 -15.67 4.48
N SER A 219 4.85 -15.24 4.00
CA SER A 219 6.15 -15.83 4.37
C SER A 219 6.40 -15.71 5.88
N GLY A 220 6.20 -16.82 6.60
CA GLY A 220 6.41 -16.91 8.05
C GLY A 220 5.13 -17.06 8.89
N GLN A 221 3.94 -16.99 8.27
CA GLN A 221 2.66 -17.16 8.97
C GLN A 221 2.18 -18.63 8.91
N ALA A 222 1.56 -19.11 10.00
CA ALA A 222 1.04 -20.48 10.11
C ALA A 222 -0.36 -20.65 9.50
N ALA A 223 -1.12 -19.55 9.41
CA ALA A 223 -2.31 -19.43 8.58
C ALA A 223 -1.92 -18.75 7.26
N GLY A 224 -2.75 -18.92 6.24
CA GLY A 224 -2.68 -18.18 4.99
C GLY A 224 -4.08 -17.84 4.51
N ASP A 225 -4.23 -17.57 3.24
CA ASP A 225 -5.43 -16.95 2.69
C ASP A 225 -6.59 -17.94 2.57
N THR A 226 -7.81 -17.45 2.76
CA THR A 226 -9.05 -18.15 2.42
C THR A 226 -9.63 -17.53 1.15
N MET A 227 -9.84 -18.35 0.12
CA MET A 227 -10.36 -17.92 -1.17
C MET A 227 -11.63 -18.69 -1.51
N ASN A 228 -12.68 -17.95 -1.86
CA ASN A 228 -13.96 -18.46 -2.37
C ASN A 228 -14.29 -17.72 -3.67
N GLY A 229 -14.13 -18.35 -4.82
CA GLY A 229 -14.46 -17.74 -6.11
C GLY A 229 -15.97 -17.57 -6.32
N GLY A 230 -16.79 -18.39 -5.66
CA GLY A 230 -18.25 -18.29 -5.76
C GLY A 230 -18.80 -19.12 -6.92
N LEU A 231 -19.67 -18.52 -7.74
CA LEU A 231 -20.25 -19.17 -8.91
C LEU A 231 -19.54 -18.70 -10.18
N GLY A 232 -18.95 -19.64 -10.90
CA GLY A 232 -18.25 -19.39 -12.15
C GLY A 232 -17.06 -20.32 -12.29
N ALA A 233 -16.28 -20.12 -13.34
CA ALA A 233 -14.99 -20.79 -13.51
C ALA A 233 -13.89 -19.86 -12.98
N ASP A 234 -13.51 -20.05 -11.72
CA ASP A 234 -12.59 -19.16 -11.01
C ASP A 234 -11.14 -19.64 -11.05
N HIS A 235 -10.23 -18.68 -11.08
CA HIS A 235 -8.79 -18.91 -11.06
C HIS A 235 -8.16 -18.49 -9.73
N TYR A 236 -7.49 -19.42 -9.05
CA TYR A 236 -6.86 -19.20 -7.75
C TYR A 236 -5.34 -19.22 -7.83
N VAL A 237 -4.70 -18.20 -7.27
CA VAL A 237 -3.25 -18.14 -7.07
C VAL A 237 -2.98 -17.93 -5.59
N GLY A 238 -2.73 -19.01 -4.85
CA GLY A 238 -2.59 -18.93 -3.39
C GLY A 238 -1.33 -18.21 -2.88
N GLY A 239 -0.30 -18.01 -3.71
CA GLY A 239 0.93 -17.39 -3.24
C GLY A 239 1.71 -18.29 -2.26
N SER A 240 2.24 -17.71 -1.19
CA SER A 240 3.05 -18.43 -0.19
C SER A 240 2.22 -18.78 1.07
N GLY A 241 2.70 -19.72 1.89
CA GLY A 241 1.96 -20.17 3.08
C GLY A 241 0.92 -21.26 2.81
N PHE A 242 0.10 -21.59 3.81
CA PHE A 242 -0.99 -22.56 3.70
C PHE A 242 -2.30 -21.84 3.38
N ASN A 243 -2.86 -22.10 2.21
CA ASN A 243 -4.07 -21.44 1.73
C ASN A 243 -5.25 -22.41 1.70
N ILE A 244 -6.45 -21.89 1.96
CA ILE A 244 -7.72 -22.61 1.90
C ILE A 244 -8.48 -22.10 0.69
N VAL A 245 -8.83 -23.01 -0.22
CA VAL A 245 -9.80 -22.73 -1.29
C VAL A 245 -11.09 -23.47 -0.96
N THR A 246 -12.22 -22.77 -1.03
CA THR A 246 -13.54 -23.35 -0.80
C THR A 246 -14.40 -23.24 -2.06
N TYR A 247 -15.22 -24.27 -2.28
CA TYR A 247 -16.22 -24.35 -3.35
C TYR A 247 -17.62 -24.49 -2.73
N GLU A 248 -17.85 -23.85 -1.59
CA GLU A 248 -19.11 -23.97 -0.83
C GLU A 248 -20.35 -23.53 -1.63
N ASN A 249 -20.15 -22.69 -2.64
CA ASN A 249 -21.20 -22.21 -3.54
C ASN A 249 -21.49 -23.17 -4.70
N ALA A 250 -20.72 -24.25 -4.87
CA ALA A 250 -20.89 -25.17 -5.97
C ALA A 250 -22.31 -25.75 -6.02
N THR A 251 -22.97 -25.59 -7.16
CA THR A 251 -24.35 -26.04 -7.38
C THR A 251 -24.42 -27.44 -7.98
N THR A 252 -23.27 -27.94 -8.43
CA THR A 252 -23.12 -29.26 -9.03
C THR A 252 -21.97 -30.03 -8.37
N GLY A 253 -21.85 -31.33 -8.66
CA GLY A 253 -20.73 -32.11 -8.17
C GLY A 253 -19.42 -31.69 -8.83
N ILE A 254 -18.38 -31.45 -8.02
CA ILE A 254 -17.05 -31.04 -8.50
C ILE A 254 -16.08 -32.22 -8.55
N THR A 255 -15.13 -32.14 -9.47
CA THR A 255 -13.89 -32.91 -9.49
C THR A 255 -12.77 -31.90 -9.32
N LEU A 256 -11.89 -32.13 -8.35
CA LEU A 256 -10.72 -31.30 -8.11
C LEU A 256 -9.45 -32.17 -8.23
N ASP A 257 -8.72 -31.95 -9.31
CA ASP A 257 -7.44 -32.56 -9.61
C ASP A 257 -6.32 -31.51 -9.48
N LEU A 258 -5.64 -31.56 -8.34
CA LEU A 258 -4.51 -30.67 -8.03
C LEU A 258 -3.26 -30.96 -8.88
N THR A 259 -3.25 -32.03 -9.67
CA THR A 259 -2.13 -32.41 -10.54
C THR A 259 -2.35 -32.05 -12.00
N ASN A 260 -3.61 -31.95 -12.43
CA ASN A 260 -3.98 -31.56 -13.78
C ASN A 260 -5.35 -30.86 -13.77
N GLY A 261 -5.34 -29.52 -13.76
CA GLY A 261 -6.55 -28.71 -13.73
C GLY A 261 -7.51 -28.98 -14.90
N ALA A 262 -7.04 -29.52 -16.04
CA ALA A 262 -7.92 -29.87 -17.16
C ALA A 262 -8.92 -31.00 -16.84
N ASN A 263 -8.73 -31.73 -15.74
CA ASN A 263 -9.64 -32.75 -15.25
C ASN A 263 -10.71 -32.20 -14.29
N ASN A 264 -10.61 -30.92 -13.91
CA ASN A 264 -11.54 -30.33 -12.98
C ASN A 264 -12.94 -30.17 -13.61
N THR A 265 -13.98 -30.16 -12.77
CA THR A 265 -15.38 -30.03 -13.23
C THR A 265 -16.17 -29.11 -12.32
N GLY A 266 -17.26 -28.55 -12.85
CA GLY A 266 -18.11 -27.61 -12.11
C GLY A 266 -17.36 -26.31 -11.84
N GLU A 267 -17.58 -25.72 -10.67
CA GLU A 267 -16.96 -24.49 -10.20
C GLU A 267 -15.45 -24.64 -9.90
N ALA A 268 -14.87 -25.83 -10.08
CA ALA A 268 -13.43 -26.06 -10.00
C ALA A 268 -12.71 -26.05 -11.36
N ALA A 269 -13.45 -25.99 -12.47
CA ALA A 269 -12.96 -26.18 -13.84
C ALA A 269 -12.21 -24.97 -14.42
#